data_AF-A0A967K6J0-F1
#
_entry.id   AF-A0A967K6J0-F1
#
_cell.length_a   1.000
_cell.length_b   1.000
_cell.length_c   1.000
_cell.angle_alpha   90.00
_cell.angle_beta   90.00
_cell.angle_gamma   90.00
#
_symmetry.space_group_name_H-M   'P 1'
#
loop_
_entity.id
_entity.type
_entity.pdbx_description
1 polymer ?
#
loop_
_entity_poly.entity_id
_entity_poly.type
_entity_poly.pdbx_seq_one_letter_code
_entity_poly.pdbx_strand_id
1 'polypeptide(L)'
;MTNDGSTEALNWLRQNVSNGSTVVSYLDDIHIINYLDSVDPFNFKLKNGLNYQNRDELIEELEVADYVVVRPIGDVDFPVPITDSVFTQRFGTEPVHQIFRGRGVYKMAVMQIYQEGHE
;
A
#
# COMPACT_ATOMS: atom_id res chain seq x y z
N MET A 1 1.89 10.20 18.55
CA MET A 1 1.95 9.59 17.20
C MET A 1 0.69 8.76 17.04
N THR A 2 -0.21 9.20 16.16
CA THR A 2 -1.41 8.44 15.82
C THR A 2 -0.94 7.34 14.88
N ASN A 3 -0.83 6.10 15.37
CA ASN A 3 -0.48 4.95 14.53
C ASN A 3 -1.67 4.64 13.61
N ASP A 4 -1.67 5.29 12.46
CA ASP A 4 -2.63 5.18 11.35
C ASP A 4 -2.58 3.82 10.63
N GLY A 5 -1.61 2.97 10.96
CA GLY A 5 -1.44 1.65 10.34
C GLY A 5 -0.18 1.53 9.49
N SER A 6 0.55 2.62 9.23
CA SER A 6 1.71 2.62 8.33
C SER A 6 2.81 1.68 8.80
N THR A 7 3.13 1.71 10.10
CA THR A 7 4.16 0.82 10.69
C THR A 7 3.74 -0.65 10.62
N GLU A 8 2.48 -0.97 10.89
CA GLU A 8 1.97 -2.34 10.80
C GLU A 8 1.98 -2.85 9.35
N ALA A 9 1.63 -1.99 8.38
CA ALA A 9 1.64 -2.35 6.97
C ALA A 9 3.06 -2.67 6.50
N LEU A 10 4.03 -1.80 6.82
CA LEU A 10 5.43 -1.97 6.44
C LEU A 10 6.05 -3.22 7.10
N ASN A 11 5.71 -3.49 8.35
CA ASN A 11 6.17 -4.71 9.04
C ASN A 11 5.54 -5.97 8.44
N TRP A 12 4.26 -5.94 8.09
CA TRP A 12 3.60 -7.06 7.41
C TRP A 12 4.30 -7.34 6.09
N LEU A 13 4.55 -6.31 5.27
CA LEU A 13 5.26 -6.47 4.00
C LEU A 13 6.63 -7.12 4.22
N ARG A 14 7.44 -6.62 5.14
CA ARG A 14 8.77 -7.15 5.43
C ARG A 14 8.78 -8.64 5.75
N GLN A 15 7.72 -9.14 6.39
CA GLN A 15 7.61 -10.54 6.79
C GLN A 15 7.00 -11.45 5.72
N ASN A 16 6.19 -10.90 4.80
CA ASN A 16 5.35 -11.70 3.92
C ASN A 16 5.71 -11.56 2.43
N VAL A 17 6.44 -10.52 2.03
CA VAL A 17 6.84 -10.35 0.63
C VAL A 17 8.17 -11.02 0.33
N SER A 18 8.30 -11.51 -0.91
CA SER A 18 9.53 -12.09 -1.44
C SER A 18 10.63 -11.04 -1.57
N ASN A 19 11.88 -11.47 -1.42
CA ASN A 19 13.02 -10.59 -1.63
C ASN A 19 13.04 -10.06 -3.07
N GLY A 20 13.18 -8.74 -3.20
CA GLY A 20 13.22 -8.04 -4.48
C GLY A 20 11.86 -7.64 -5.04
N SER A 21 10.75 -7.96 -4.36
CA SER A 21 9.41 -7.54 -4.77
C SER A 21 9.30 -6.02 -4.88
N THR A 22 8.45 -5.55 -5.79
CA THR A 22 8.12 -4.14 -5.98
C THR A 22 6.82 -3.83 -5.25
N VAL A 23 6.87 -2.88 -4.32
CA VAL A 23 5.74 -2.42 -3.53
C VAL A 23 5.44 -0.96 -3.90
N VAL A 24 4.24 -0.70 -4.41
CA VAL A 24 3.73 0.67 -4.57
C VAL A 24 2.92 1.05 -3.34
N SER A 25 3.31 2.14 -2.67
CA SER A 25 2.76 2.52 -1.38
C SER A 25 2.22 3.93 -1.40
N TYR A 26 0.95 4.10 -1.04
CA TYR A 26 0.28 5.38 -0.88
C TYR A 26 0.31 5.87 0.58
N LEU A 27 1.43 5.64 1.26
CA LEU A 27 1.64 6.14 2.62
C LEU A 27 2.33 7.50 2.57
N ASP A 28 1.79 8.51 3.25
CA ASP A 28 2.37 9.85 3.34
C ASP A 28 3.46 9.97 4.44
N ASP A 29 3.60 8.94 5.29
CA ASP A 29 4.57 8.89 6.39
C ASP A 29 6.02 8.60 5.94
N ILE A 30 6.58 9.47 5.10
CA ILE A 30 7.97 9.37 4.62
C ILE A 30 8.96 9.24 5.79
N HIS A 31 8.69 9.93 6.91
CA HIS A 31 9.51 9.87 8.11
C HIS A 31 9.52 8.47 8.75
N ILE A 32 8.39 7.76 8.77
CA ILE A 32 8.28 6.39 9.29
C ILE A 32 8.99 5.43 8.34
N ILE A 33 8.77 5.57 7.04
CA ILE A 33 9.40 4.75 6.00
C ILE A 33 10.93 4.83 6.13
N ASN A 34 11.48 6.05 6.13
CA ASN A 34 12.92 6.27 6.25
C ASN A 34 13.49 5.74 7.57
N TYR A 35 12.76 5.94 8.67
CA TYR A 35 13.19 5.40 9.97
C TYR A 35 13.24 3.87 9.95
N LEU A 36 12.17 3.21 9.47
CA LEU A 36 12.10 1.75 9.44
C LEU A 36 13.14 1.12 8.52
N ASP A 37 13.41 1.74 7.36
CA ASP A 37 14.46 1.30 6.44
C ASP A 37 15.87 1.51 7.02
N SER A 38 16.09 2.60 7.78
CA SER A 38 17.38 2.85 8.42
C SER A 38 17.72 1.88 9.55
N VAL A 39 16.69 1.36 10.24
CA VAL A 39 16.87 0.43 11.37
C VAL A 39 16.98 -1.01 10.88
N ASP A 40 16.15 -1.38 9.91
CA ASP A 40 16.08 -2.73 9.35
C ASP A 40 15.63 -2.62 7.89
N PRO A 41 16.58 -2.62 6.93
CA PRO A 41 16.30 -2.32 5.54
C PRO A 41 15.22 -3.21 4.94
N PHE A 42 14.39 -2.63 4.08
CA PHE A 42 13.38 -3.42 3.38
C PHE A 42 14.02 -4.43 2.43
N ASN A 43 13.48 -5.65 2.42
CA ASN A 43 13.85 -6.68 1.45
C ASN A 43 13.13 -6.49 0.10
N PHE A 44 12.36 -5.42 -0.07
CA PHE A 44 11.57 -5.07 -1.24
C PHE A 44 11.88 -3.64 -1.71
N LYS A 45 11.56 -3.35 -2.96
CA LYS A 45 11.65 -2.00 -3.53
C LYS A 45 10.36 -1.25 -3.22
N LEU A 46 10.45 -0.21 -2.40
CA LEU A 46 9.31 0.63 -2.07
C LEU A 46 9.25 1.84 -3.02
N LYS A 47 8.12 2.03 -3.70
CA LYS A 47 7.82 3.18 -4.55
C LYS A 47 6.68 3.99 -3.93
N ASN A 48 6.83 5.31 -3.89
CA ASN A 48 5.80 6.19 -3.35
C ASN A 48 4.73 6.49 -4.41
N GLY A 49 3.55 5.91 -4.24
CA GLY A 49 2.38 6.08 -5.10
C GLY A 49 1.87 7.52 -5.19
N LEU A 50 2.11 8.33 -4.16
CA LEU A 50 1.70 9.74 -4.11
C LEU A 50 2.52 10.64 -5.05
N ASN A 51 3.66 10.16 -5.55
CA ASN A 51 4.49 10.92 -6.48
C ASN A 51 3.92 10.93 -7.91
N TYR A 52 2.99 10.02 -8.24
CA TYR A 52 2.46 9.87 -9.58
C TYR A 52 1.23 10.76 -9.76
N GLN A 53 1.41 11.86 -10.47
CA GLN A 53 0.32 12.80 -10.80
C GLN A 53 -0.35 12.48 -12.14
N ASN A 54 0.29 11.65 -12.96
CA ASN A 54 -0.20 11.18 -14.25
C ASN A 54 -0.71 9.74 -14.13
N ARG A 55 -1.89 9.47 -14.72
CA ARG A 55 -2.49 8.14 -14.80
C ARG A 55 -1.62 7.14 -15.55
N ASP A 56 -0.99 7.54 -16.65
CA ASP A 56 -0.21 6.61 -17.48
C ASP A 56 1.05 6.15 -16.72
N GLU A 57 1.74 7.07 -16.05
CA GLU A 57 2.88 6.75 -15.18
C GLU A 57 2.47 5.83 -14.02
N LEU A 58 1.28 6.08 -13.45
CA LEU A 58 0.77 5.22 -12.39
C LEU A 58 0.46 3.80 -12.91
N ILE A 59 -0.11 3.66 -14.11
CA ILE A 59 -0.40 2.36 -14.72
C ILE A 59 0.90 1.58 -14.95
N GLU A 60 1.92 2.20 -15.55
CA GLU A 60 3.23 1.56 -15.77
C GLU A 60 3.84 1.04 -14.46
N GLU A 61 3.62 1.77 -13.38
CA GLU A 61 4.13 1.41 -12.05
C GLU A 61 3.34 0.27 -11.40
N LEU A 62 2.01 0.27 -11.57
CA LEU A 62 1.16 -0.82 -11.15
C LEU A 62 1.42 -2.10 -11.98
N GLU A 63 1.82 -1.98 -13.25
CA GLU A 63 2.16 -3.10 -14.13
C GLU A 63 3.44 -3.86 -13.73
N VAL A 64 4.30 -3.25 -12.91
CA VAL A 64 5.51 -3.88 -12.38
C VAL A 64 5.45 -4.11 -10.87
N ALA A 65 4.36 -3.71 -10.23
CA ALA A 65 4.14 -3.90 -8.81
C ALA A 65 3.67 -5.32 -8.50
N ASP A 66 4.26 -5.90 -7.45
CA ASP A 66 3.83 -7.16 -6.86
C ASP A 66 2.81 -6.91 -5.74
N TYR A 67 2.94 -5.78 -5.04
CA TYR A 67 2.05 -5.38 -3.95
C TYR A 67 1.69 -3.91 -4.01
N VAL A 68 0.48 -3.59 -3.54
CA VAL A 68 0.01 -2.20 -3.39
C VAL A 68 -0.53 -1.95 -1.99
N VAL A 69 -0.11 -0.87 -1.34
CA VAL A 69 -0.62 -0.45 -0.03
C VAL A 69 -1.45 0.82 -0.17
N VAL A 70 -2.70 0.78 0.28
CA VAL A 70 -3.64 1.91 0.18
C VAL A 70 -4.32 2.21 1.51
N ARG A 71 -4.67 3.48 1.73
CA ARG A 71 -5.57 3.91 2.82
C ARG A 71 -7.00 4.01 2.28
N PRO A 72 -7.94 3.17 2.73
CA PRO A 72 -9.33 3.22 2.27
C PRO A 72 -10.13 4.44 2.74
N ILE A 73 -9.72 5.12 3.83
CA ILE A 73 -10.56 6.13 4.49
C ILE A 73 -9.69 7.31 4.92
N GLY A 74 -9.81 8.46 4.23
CA GLY A 74 -9.24 9.73 4.68
C GLY A 74 -8.62 10.61 3.61
N ASP A 75 -8.09 10.03 2.53
CA ASP A 75 -7.37 10.80 1.51
C ASP A 75 -8.25 11.08 0.29
N VAL A 76 -8.80 12.29 0.27
CA VAL A 76 -9.50 12.89 -0.89
C VAL A 76 -8.51 13.18 -2.04
N ASP A 77 -7.21 13.06 -1.78
CA ASP A 77 -6.11 13.24 -2.72
C ASP A 77 -5.50 11.91 -3.17
N PHE A 78 -6.32 10.86 -3.37
CA PHE A 78 -5.87 9.74 -4.20
C PHE A 78 -5.80 10.26 -5.65
N PRO A 79 -4.60 10.46 -6.24
CA PRO A 79 -4.53 10.83 -7.63
C PRO A 79 -5.03 9.63 -8.43
N VAL A 80 -6.21 9.82 -9.03
CA VAL A 80 -6.89 8.87 -9.91
C VAL A 80 -7.50 7.71 -9.14
N PRO A 81 -8.81 7.48 -9.31
CA PRO A 81 -9.46 6.40 -8.61
C PRO A 81 -8.84 5.08 -9.08
N ILE A 82 -8.44 4.27 -8.10
CA ILE A 82 -8.28 2.82 -8.23
C ILE A 82 -9.66 2.19 -8.51
N THR A 83 -10.31 2.68 -9.57
CA THR A 83 -11.54 2.18 -10.19
C THR A 83 -11.27 1.85 -11.65
N ASP A 84 -10.00 1.83 -12.06
CA ASP A 84 -9.62 1.35 -13.37
C ASP A 84 -9.62 -0.18 -13.38
N SER A 85 -10.23 -0.72 -14.43
CA SER A 85 -10.22 -2.13 -14.77
C SER A 85 -8.84 -2.76 -14.61
N VAL A 86 -7.77 -2.01 -14.87
CA VAL A 86 -6.38 -2.46 -14.75
C VAL A 86 -5.99 -2.86 -13.33
N PHE A 87 -6.33 -2.05 -12.32
CA PHE A 87 -5.99 -2.39 -10.93
C PHE A 87 -6.76 -3.64 -10.49
N THR A 88 -8.08 -3.63 -10.65
CA THR A 88 -8.91 -4.77 -10.24
C THR A 88 -8.57 -6.04 -11.01
N GLN A 89 -8.23 -5.95 -12.30
CA GLN A 89 -7.78 -7.10 -13.10
C GLN A 89 -6.47 -7.69 -12.59
N ARG A 90 -5.57 -6.86 -12.03
CA ARG A 90 -4.24 -7.30 -11.61
C ARG A 90 -4.18 -7.71 -10.14
N PHE A 91 -4.84 -6.95 -9.28
CA PHE A 91 -4.74 -7.05 -7.83
C PHE A 91 -6.01 -7.57 -7.16
N GLY A 92 -7.06 -7.83 -7.94
CA GLY A 92 -8.36 -8.25 -7.45
C GLY A 92 -9.16 -7.13 -6.76
N THR A 93 -10.27 -7.52 -6.15
CA THR A 93 -11.08 -6.64 -5.30
C THR A 93 -10.79 -6.84 -3.82
N GLU A 94 -10.24 -7.98 -3.44
CA GLU A 94 -10.03 -8.36 -2.05
C GLU A 94 -8.56 -8.14 -1.64
N PRO A 95 -8.30 -7.41 -0.54
CA PRO A 95 -6.94 -7.24 -0.04
C PRO A 95 -6.44 -8.51 0.64
N VAL A 96 -5.18 -8.88 0.39
CA VAL A 96 -4.47 -9.96 1.09
C VAL A 96 -4.27 -9.67 2.57
N HIS A 97 -4.24 -8.38 2.94
CA HIS A 97 -4.11 -7.96 4.32
C HIS A 97 -4.84 -6.65 4.59
N GLN A 98 -5.47 -6.57 5.77
CA GLN A 98 -6.16 -5.37 6.22
C GLN A 98 -5.77 -5.06 7.65
N ILE A 99 -5.44 -3.79 7.87
CA ILE A 99 -5.19 -3.26 9.21
C ILE A 99 -6.42 -2.49 9.62
N PHE A 100 -6.92 -2.80 10.81
CA PHE A 100 -8.12 -2.18 11.34
C PHE A 100 -7.81 -1.32 12.56
N ARG A 101 -8.57 -0.24 12.71
CA ARG A 101 -8.59 0.61 13.91
C ARG A 101 -10.02 0.78 14.41
N GLY A 102 -10.14 1.26 15.63
CA GLY A 102 -11.43 1.38 16.32
C GLY A 102 -11.76 0.17 17.20
N ARG A 103 -12.98 0.14 17.74
CA ARG A 103 -13.45 -0.90 18.67
C ARG A 103 -14.91 -1.25 18.40
N GLY A 104 -15.25 -2.52 18.56
CA GLY A 104 -16.61 -3.03 18.36
C GLY A 104 -17.14 -2.70 16.96
N VAL A 105 -18.35 -2.15 16.90
CA VAL A 105 -19.02 -1.77 15.64
C VAL A 105 -18.36 -0.58 14.92
N TYR A 106 -17.45 0.14 15.58
CA TYR A 106 -16.69 1.25 14.99
C TYR A 106 -15.32 0.81 14.45
N LYS A 107 -15.12 -0.50 14.26
CA LYS A 107 -13.89 -1.03 13.67
C LYS A 107 -13.91 -0.77 12.15
N MET A 108 -12.91 -0.07 11.66
CA MET A 108 -12.77 0.29 10.24
C MET A 108 -11.40 -0.11 9.72
N ALA A 109 -11.32 -0.54 8.47
CA ALA A 109 -10.04 -0.74 7.80
C ALA A 109 -9.38 0.62 7.60
N VAL A 110 -8.11 0.73 7.98
CA VAL A 110 -7.29 1.95 7.82
C VAL A 110 -6.15 1.75 6.83
N MET A 111 -5.75 0.50 6.60
CA MET A 111 -4.83 0.13 5.53
C MET A 111 -5.32 -1.15 4.87
N GLN A 112 -5.10 -1.24 3.57
CA GLN A 112 -5.31 -2.43 2.77
C GLN A 112 -4.06 -2.69 1.95
N ILE A 113 -3.68 -3.95 1.89
CA ILE A 113 -2.56 -4.44 1.09
C ILE A 113 -3.14 -5.39 0.06
N TYR A 114 -2.82 -5.15 -1.20
CA TYR A 114 -3.21 -5.98 -2.34
C TYR A 114 -1.98 -6.66 -2.92
N GLN A 115 -2.17 -7.83 -3.50
CA GLN A 115 -1.12 -8.62 -4.13
C GLN A 115 -1.52 -8.93 -5.57
N GLU A 116 -0.54 -8.89 -6.47
CA GLU A 116 -0.72 -9.29 -7.86
C GLU A 116 -1.19 -10.75 -7.96
N GLY A 117 -2.20 -10.99 -8.80
CA GLY A 117 -2.77 -12.32 -9.03
C GLY A 117 -3.62 -12.87 -7.87
N HIS A 118 -4.01 -12.04 -6.90
CA HIS A 118 -4.92 -12.45 -5.83
C HIS A 118 -6.38 -12.26 -6.28
N GLU A 119 -7.12 -13.35 -6.43
CA GLU A 119 -8.55 -13.38 -6.78
C GLU A 119 -9.46 -13.42 -5.54
#